data_AF-A0A349JVL9-F1
#
_entry.id   AF-A0A349JVL9-F1
#
_cell.length_a   1.000
_cell.length_b   1.000
_cell.length_c   1.000
_cell.angle_alpha   90.00
_cell.angle_beta   90.00
_cell.angle_gamma   90.00
#
_symmetry.space_group_name_H-M   'P 1'
#
loop_
_entity.id
_entity.type
_entity.pdbx_description
1 polymer ?
#
loop_
_entity_poly.entity_id
_entity_poly.type
_entity_poly.pdbx_seq_one_letter_code
_entity_poly.pdbx_strand_id
1 'polypeptide(L)'
;MFVSGIPPEFSASDDAPLGVNLTRPEVYIGIRPQEYAIVDPVATGDAAGVDRGEQQPGVDFPAGIQLDSPLRRLALAWRFRDWNLLIAGEVNRSSRFVFRRDVLDRVTRISGQLLRFPEAPYPVIHEGRIVWILEGFTWTSSFPLSTLQDLEAGRAVRYVRNSVKITIDGVTGEVNFYIVDDVDPLLQAYAQGLPGLFRPLSDMPGGLRDHIRYPRSMLSLQARVLYQYHQETSRLFHGQQDVWTLPQELAQGTTPVPYQPEYGLYRLPGEEESDFLLTSVFVPRGRQNLTAILTASSDPDRYGELVLFDVPVEDQVPGPRQVEALIEQDPVISQQFSLWRTGGSQVWTGHLHLVPVGRTLLYMEPVFLAAEEDAIPDLTR
;
A
#
# COMPACT_ATOMS: atom_id res chain seq x y z
N MET A 1 -29.51 -9.17 -4.63
CA MET A 1 -28.34 -9.14 -3.73
C MET A 1 -28.59 -7.99 -2.78
N PHE A 2 -28.69 -8.24 -1.47
CA PHE A 2 -28.84 -7.17 -0.47
C PHE A 2 -27.44 -6.60 -0.24
N VAL A 3 -27.27 -5.32 -0.52
CA VAL A 3 -26.11 -4.56 -0.02
C VAL A 3 -26.38 -4.37 1.48
N SER A 4 -25.65 -5.09 2.32
CA SER A 4 -25.73 -5.01 3.78
C SER A 4 -24.45 -4.39 4.35
N GLY A 5 -24.54 -3.72 5.49
CA GLY A 5 -23.37 -3.13 6.16
C GLY A 5 -22.96 -1.75 5.63
N ILE A 6 -23.92 -0.96 5.12
CA ILE A 6 -23.71 0.48 4.87
C ILE A 6 -24.74 1.28 5.68
N PRO A 7 -24.30 2.09 6.66
CA PRO A 7 -22.92 2.24 7.14
C PRO A 7 -22.43 0.94 7.82
N PRO A 8 -21.11 0.73 7.97
CA PRO A 8 -20.56 -0.47 8.58
C PRO A 8 -21.15 -0.67 9.98
N GLU A 9 -22.07 -1.63 10.10
CA GLU A 9 -22.63 -2.03 11.38
C GLU A 9 -21.59 -2.89 12.09
N PHE A 10 -21.04 -2.38 13.19
CA PHE A 10 -20.20 -3.19 14.07
C PHE A 10 -21.12 -4.20 14.79
N SER A 11 -21.30 -5.36 14.18
CA SER A 11 -21.93 -6.51 14.80
C SER A 11 -20.86 -7.30 15.55
N ALA A 12 -20.95 -7.32 16.88
CA ALA A 12 -20.26 -8.33 17.70
C ALA A 12 -20.95 -9.69 17.51
N SER A 13 -20.96 -10.19 16.28
CA SER A 13 -21.38 -11.55 15.92
C SER A 13 -20.17 -12.46 15.86
N ASP A 14 -20.35 -13.77 16.04
CA ASP A 14 -19.29 -14.77 15.88
C ASP A 14 -18.68 -14.79 14.45
N ASP A 15 -19.33 -14.13 13.47
CA ASP A 15 -18.85 -13.86 12.10
C ASP A 15 -18.12 -12.50 11.94
N ALA A 16 -17.86 -11.77 13.03
CA ALA A 16 -17.02 -10.57 12.99
C ALA A 16 -15.64 -10.95 12.44
N PRO A 17 -14.98 -10.09 11.62
CA PRO A 17 -13.66 -10.40 11.08
C PRO A 17 -12.76 -10.80 12.24
N LEU A 18 -12.14 -11.98 12.13
CA LEU A 18 -11.31 -12.64 13.14
C LEU A 18 -10.66 -11.56 14.02
N GLY A 19 -11.11 -11.47 15.27
CA GLY A 19 -10.74 -10.37 16.15
C GLY A 19 -9.24 -10.10 16.03
N VAL A 20 -8.89 -8.84 15.84
CA VAL A 20 -7.51 -8.32 15.78
C VAL A 20 -6.77 -8.77 17.04
N ASN A 21 -6.22 -9.99 17.01
CA ASN A 21 -5.67 -10.64 18.19
C ASN A 21 -4.18 -10.31 18.24
N LEU A 22 -3.87 -9.11 18.72
CA LEU A 22 -2.51 -8.66 18.93
C LEU A 22 -2.01 -9.15 20.28
N THR A 23 -1.31 -10.28 20.29
CA THR A 23 -0.61 -10.79 21.47
C THR A 23 0.63 -9.97 21.82
N ARG A 24 1.21 -9.28 20.82
CA ARG A 24 2.39 -8.41 20.95
C ARG A 24 2.15 -7.11 20.18
N PRO A 25 1.52 -6.10 20.81
CA PRO A 25 1.22 -4.82 20.17
C PRO A 25 2.44 -3.91 20.01
N GLU A 26 3.60 -4.30 20.54
CA GLU A 26 4.82 -3.50 20.48
C GLU A 26 5.33 -3.32 19.05
N VAL A 27 5.70 -2.09 18.70
CA VAL A 27 6.29 -1.75 17.39
C VAL A 27 7.63 -1.06 17.61
N TYR A 28 8.70 -1.85 17.55
CA TYR A 28 10.07 -1.33 17.60
C TYR A 28 10.51 -0.81 16.23
N ILE A 29 10.07 -1.46 15.15
CA ILE A 29 10.37 -1.08 13.77
C ILE A 29 9.05 -0.72 13.06
N GLY A 30 8.96 0.50 12.53
CA GLY A 30 7.73 1.03 11.95
C GLY A 30 7.99 2.03 10.84
N ILE A 31 6.93 2.70 10.39
CA ILE A 31 6.96 3.68 9.29
C ILE A 31 7.26 5.12 9.76
N ARG A 32 7.28 5.35 11.08
CA ARG A 32 7.60 6.67 11.63
C ARG A 32 9.10 6.76 11.84
N PRO A 33 9.76 7.83 11.35
CA PRO A 33 11.19 8.00 11.54
C PRO A 33 11.49 8.15 13.03
N GLN A 34 12.27 7.21 13.56
CA GLN A 34 12.81 7.24 14.91
C GLN A 34 14.30 6.93 14.82
N GLU A 35 15.14 7.81 15.38
CA GLU A 35 16.60 7.70 15.21
C GLU A 35 17.13 6.42 15.86
N TYR A 36 16.78 6.20 17.12
CA TYR A 36 17.16 5.01 17.87
C TYR A 36 16.21 4.74 19.05
N ALA A 37 16.38 3.60 19.71
CA ALA A 37 15.82 3.24 21.00
C ALA A 37 16.88 2.51 21.83
N ILE A 38 16.75 2.57 23.15
CA ILE A 38 17.50 1.75 24.08
C ILE A 38 16.48 0.88 24.79
N VAL A 39 16.66 -0.43 24.69
CA VAL A 39 15.81 -1.43 25.35
C VAL A 39 16.63 -2.11 26.42
N ASP A 40 16.13 -2.14 27.65
CA ASP A 40 16.77 -2.91 28.73
C ASP A 40 15.97 -4.18 28.99
N PRO A 41 16.51 -5.38 28.70
CA PRO A 41 15.79 -6.64 28.88
C PRO A 41 15.48 -6.98 30.34
N VAL A 42 16.16 -6.32 31.29
CA VAL A 42 16.07 -6.59 32.73
C VAL A 42 15.28 -5.50 33.47
N ALA A 43 14.87 -4.43 32.78
CA ALA A 43 14.13 -3.35 33.41
C ALA A 43 12.75 -3.84 33.84
N THR A 44 12.55 -3.97 35.15
CA THR A 44 11.25 -4.20 35.78
C THR A 44 10.44 -2.90 35.75
N GLY A 45 9.34 -2.88 35.00
CA GLY A 45 8.39 -1.76 34.97
C GLY A 45 8.53 -0.90 33.72
N ASP A 46 7.77 -1.25 32.67
CA ASP A 46 7.46 -0.30 31.60
C ASP A 46 6.58 0.83 32.15
N ALA A 47 6.46 1.94 31.42
CA ALA A 47 5.55 3.06 31.74
C ALA A 47 4.06 2.64 31.91
N ALA A 48 3.71 1.40 31.52
CA ALA A 48 2.40 0.78 31.67
C ALA A 48 2.25 -0.13 32.91
N GLY A 49 3.30 -0.30 33.73
CA GLY A 49 3.22 -1.05 35.00
C GLY A 49 3.04 -2.56 34.87
N VAL A 50 3.29 -3.16 33.70
CA VAL A 50 3.19 -4.61 33.48
C VAL A 50 4.56 -5.25 33.69
N ASP A 51 4.65 -6.16 34.66
CA ASP A 51 5.86 -6.94 34.94
C ASP A 51 5.97 -8.06 33.90
N ARG A 52 6.81 -7.88 32.88
CA ARG A 52 6.88 -8.75 31.69
C ARG A 52 7.90 -9.90 31.80
N GLY A 53 8.57 -10.04 32.95
CA GLY A 53 9.68 -10.98 33.09
C GLY A 53 10.91 -10.60 32.27
N GLU A 54 11.94 -11.46 32.26
CA GLU A 54 13.17 -11.24 31.50
C GLU A 54 12.89 -11.39 29.99
N GLN A 55 13.08 -10.31 29.23
CA GLN A 55 12.82 -10.29 27.78
C GLN A 55 14.02 -10.78 26.98
N GLN A 56 13.77 -11.60 25.95
CA GLN A 56 14.82 -12.16 25.11
C GLN A 56 15.10 -11.28 23.86
N PRO A 57 16.33 -10.76 23.69
CA PRO A 57 16.72 -10.03 22.49
C PRO A 57 16.60 -10.89 21.23
N GLY A 58 16.00 -10.34 20.18
CA GLY A 58 15.76 -11.05 18.91
C GLY A 58 14.44 -11.82 18.86
N VAL A 59 13.74 -11.95 19.99
CA VAL A 59 12.42 -12.59 20.07
C VAL A 59 11.38 -11.59 20.54
N ASP A 60 11.63 -10.92 21.67
CA ASP A 60 10.67 -10.00 22.29
C ASP A 60 10.88 -8.53 21.86
N PHE A 61 12.08 -8.23 21.35
CA PHE A 61 12.44 -6.94 20.78
C PHE A 61 13.68 -7.12 19.87
N PRO A 62 14.13 -6.10 19.13
CA PRO A 62 15.25 -6.28 18.21
C PRO A 62 16.55 -6.61 18.95
N ALA A 63 17.32 -7.56 18.45
CA ALA A 63 18.56 -8.02 19.11
C ALA A 63 19.53 -6.86 19.46
N GLY A 64 19.57 -5.84 18.59
CA GLY A 64 20.27 -4.58 18.81
C GLY A 64 21.78 -4.73 19.03
N ILE A 65 22.43 -3.63 19.38
CA ILE A 65 23.84 -3.61 19.78
C ILE A 65 23.90 -3.57 21.31
N GLN A 66 24.57 -4.55 21.92
CA GLN A 66 24.75 -4.55 23.36
C GLN A 66 25.70 -3.42 23.82
N LEU A 67 25.26 -2.65 24.81
CA LEU A 67 26.01 -1.53 25.40
C LEU A 67 26.91 -1.96 26.57
N ASP A 68 27.60 -3.07 26.38
CA ASP A 68 28.53 -3.69 27.35
C ASP A 68 29.84 -2.92 27.53
N SER A 69 30.24 -2.13 26.54
CA SER A 69 31.54 -1.47 26.46
C SER A 69 31.42 0.06 26.38
N PRO A 70 32.22 0.81 27.16
CA PRO A 70 32.24 2.27 27.10
C PRO A 70 32.69 2.80 25.73
N LEU A 71 33.53 2.06 25.00
CA LEU A 71 33.94 2.44 23.64
C LEU A 71 32.78 2.34 22.64
N ARG A 72 31.93 1.31 22.77
CA ARG A 72 30.71 1.20 21.94
C ARG A 72 29.75 2.34 22.24
N ARG A 73 29.55 2.66 23.53
CA ARG A 73 28.72 3.80 23.96
C ARG A 73 29.25 5.12 23.42
N LEU A 74 30.56 5.36 23.50
CA LEU A 74 31.20 6.56 22.95
C LEU A 74 31.04 6.66 21.43
N ALA A 75 31.24 5.56 20.69
CA ALA A 75 31.06 5.54 19.25
C ALA A 75 29.61 5.85 18.83
N LEU A 76 28.63 5.31 19.57
CA LEU A 76 27.21 5.59 19.34
C LEU A 76 26.86 7.04 19.72
N ALA A 77 27.31 7.52 20.88
CA ALA A 77 27.15 8.91 21.32
C ALA A 77 27.70 9.89 20.29
N TRP A 78 28.88 9.62 19.73
CA TRP A 78 29.48 10.44 18.69
C TRP A 78 28.69 10.40 17.38
N ARG A 79 28.29 9.20 16.94
CA ARG A 79 27.51 9.00 15.70
C ARG A 79 26.16 9.71 15.72
N PHE A 80 25.44 9.61 16.84
CA PHE A 80 24.11 10.18 17.01
C PHE A 80 24.13 11.58 17.64
N ARG A 81 25.32 12.10 17.97
CA ARG A 81 25.52 13.40 18.64
C ARG A 81 24.75 13.53 19.95
N ASP A 82 24.58 12.41 20.65
CA ASP A 82 23.84 12.32 21.90
C ASP A 82 24.77 11.89 23.04
N TRP A 83 25.24 12.87 23.80
CA TRP A 83 26.12 12.64 24.95
C TRP A 83 25.38 12.06 26.16
N ASN A 84 24.04 12.11 26.19
CA ASN A 84 23.27 11.52 27.28
C ASN A 84 23.45 10.00 27.32
N LEU A 85 23.79 9.36 26.20
CA LEU A 85 24.15 7.94 26.12
C LEU A 85 25.32 7.53 27.03
N LEU A 86 26.16 8.47 27.45
CA LEU A 86 27.28 8.23 28.37
C LEU A 86 26.93 8.48 29.84
N ILE A 87 25.92 9.29 30.12
CA ILE A 87 25.64 9.86 31.45
C ILE A 87 24.33 9.33 32.04
N ALA A 88 23.39 8.89 31.21
CA ALA A 88 22.09 8.35 31.63
C ALA A 88 22.27 7.10 32.50
N GLY A 89 21.74 7.16 33.73
CA GLY A 89 21.84 6.08 34.72
C GLY A 89 21.00 4.86 34.36
N GLU A 90 19.99 5.04 33.50
CA GLU A 90 19.13 3.99 32.98
C GLU A 90 19.87 3.09 31.96
N VAL A 91 21.00 3.53 31.41
CA VAL A 91 21.77 2.77 30.41
C VAL A 91 22.83 1.89 31.06
N ASN A 92 22.55 0.59 31.13
CA ASN A 92 23.40 -0.43 31.76
C ASN A 92 24.03 -1.39 30.72
N ARG A 93 24.75 -2.42 31.19
CA ARG A 93 25.47 -3.37 30.30
C ARG A 93 24.56 -4.40 29.62
N SER A 94 23.33 -4.58 30.11
CA SER A 94 22.30 -5.40 29.45
C SER A 94 21.55 -4.62 28.38
N SER A 95 21.54 -3.28 28.44
CA SER A 95 20.88 -2.42 27.47
C SER A 95 21.30 -2.69 26.02
N ARG A 96 20.29 -2.67 25.14
CA ARG A 96 20.39 -2.92 23.70
C ARG A 96 20.05 -1.65 22.94
N PHE A 97 20.99 -1.19 22.13
CA PHE A 97 20.81 -0.04 21.26
C PHE A 97 20.23 -0.48 19.91
N VAL A 98 19.05 0.01 19.57
CA VAL A 98 18.31 -0.33 18.36
C VAL A 98 18.22 0.92 17.49
N PHE A 99 18.69 0.86 16.25
CA PHE A 99 18.61 1.97 15.29
C PHE A 99 18.20 1.46 13.91
N ARG A 100 17.95 2.38 12.97
CA ARG A 100 17.27 2.07 11.68
C ARG A 100 15.92 1.40 11.95
N ARG A 101 15.10 2.15 12.67
CA ARG A 101 13.76 1.73 13.10
C ARG A 101 12.70 2.04 12.04
N ASP A 102 13.06 2.86 11.05
CA ASP A 102 12.27 3.04 9.85
C ASP A 102 12.39 1.81 8.94
N VAL A 103 11.25 1.26 8.53
CA VAL A 103 11.18 0.07 7.66
C VAL A 103 11.85 0.31 6.31
N LEU A 104 11.67 1.49 5.72
CA LEU A 104 12.18 1.80 4.39
C LEU A 104 13.69 2.04 4.41
N ASP A 105 14.23 2.79 5.38
CA ASP A 105 15.69 2.92 5.58
C ASP A 105 16.31 1.55 5.82
N ARG A 106 15.72 0.71 6.68
CA ARG A 106 16.25 -0.63 6.96
C ARG A 106 16.36 -1.48 5.69
N VAL A 107 15.31 -1.57 4.90
CA VAL A 107 15.30 -2.36 3.66
C VAL A 107 16.25 -1.76 2.61
N THR A 108 16.27 -0.43 2.48
CA THR A 108 17.18 0.28 1.54
C THR A 108 18.64 0.06 1.92
N ARG A 109 18.97 -0.05 3.21
CA ARG A 109 20.34 -0.33 3.67
C ARG A 109 20.79 -1.75 3.38
N ILE A 110 19.87 -2.71 3.34
CA ILE A 110 20.17 -4.11 3.02
C ILE A 110 20.26 -4.31 1.50
N SER A 111 19.26 -3.83 0.77
CA SER A 111 19.15 -4.02 -0.69
C SER A 111 19.94 -2.99 -1.52
N GLY A 112 20.40 -1.90 -0.92
CA GLY A 112 21.14 -0.86 -1.61
C GLY A 112 20.29 -0.20 -2.71
N GLN A 113 20.79 -0.21 -3.94
CA GLN A 113 20.12 0.35 -5.12
C GLN A 113 19.49 -0.70 -6.03
N LEU A 114 19.53 -1.97 -5.63
CA LEU A 114 19.06 -3.10 -6.44
C LEU A 114 17.54 -3.03 -6.67
N LEU A 115 16.82 -2.58 -5.64
CA LEU A 115 15.37 -2.50 -5.61
C LEU A 115 14.91 -1.05 -5.42
N ARG A 116 13.72 -0.76 -5.93
CA ARG A 116 12.94 0.44 -5.63
C ARG A 116 11.67 0.10 -4.87
N PHE A 117 11.18 1.07 -4.11
CA PHE A 117 10.01 0.95 -3.25
C PHE A 117 9.09 2.15 -3.54
N PRO A 118 8.33 2.10 -4.65
CA PRO A 118 7.45 3.19 -5.07
C PRO A 118 6.23 3.36 -4.17
N GLU A 119 5.90 2.32 -3.40
CA GLU A 119 4.74 2.28 -2.53
C GLU A 119 5.12 2.36 -1.06
N ALA A 120 4.21 2.92 -0.27
CA ALA A 120 4.32 2.87 1.17
C ALA A 120 4.17 1.42 1.68
N PRO A 121 4.93 1.03 2.72
CA PRO A 121 4.73 -0.21 3.46
C PRO A 121 3.30 -0.33 3.98
N TYR A 122 2.75 -1.53 4.00
CA TYR A 122 1.44 -1.80 4.62
C TYR A 122 1.57 -2.79 5.79
N PRO A 123 0.81 -2.59 6.88
CA PRO A 123 0.84 -3.49 8.03
C PRO A 123 -0.07 -4.69 7.81
N VAL A 124 0.37 -5.84 8.27
CA VAL A 124 -0.36 -7.11 8.32
C VAL A 124 -0.23 -7.68 9.73
N ILE A 125 -1.25 -8.38 10.19
CA ILE A 125 -1.20 -9.10 11.47
C ILE A 125 -0.86 -10.55 11.18
N HIS A 126 0.25 -11.02 11.73
CA HIS A 126 0.68 -12.39 11.62
C HIS A 126 1.16 -12.88 12.97
N GLU A 127 0.60 -14.01 13.45
CA GLU A 127 0.90 -14.58 14.76
C GLU A 127 0.82 -13.55 15.92
N GLY A 128 -0.20 -12.69 15.86
CA GLY A 128 -0.44 -11.66 16.87
C GLY A 128 0.60 -10.54 16.97
N ARG A 129 1.42 -10.38 15.92
CA ARG A 129 2.39 -9.30 15.73
C ARG A 129 2.09 -8.50 14.48
N ILE A 130 2.54 -7.26 14.45
CA ILE A 130 2.53 -6.44 13.23
C ILE A 130 3.75 -6.79 12.38
N VAL A 131 3.50 -7.20 11.14
CA VAL A 131 4.51 -7.41 10.10
C VAL A 131 4.25 -6.42 8.99
N TRP A 132 5.27 -5.67 8.60
CA TRP A 132 5.20 -4.75 7.46
C TRP A 132 5.53 -5.48 6.18
N ILE A 133 4.73 -5.29 5.13
CA ILE A 133 5.03 -5.79 3.79
C ILE A 133 5.37 -4.60 2.87
N LEU A 134 6.46 -4.74 2.12
CA LEU A 134 6.92 -3.77 1.11
C LEU A 134 6.99 -4.41 -0.27
N GLU A 135 6.75 -3.56 -1.26
CA GLU A 135 6.78 -3.88 -2.67
C GLU A 135 8.14 -3.52 -3.28
N GLY A 136 8.95 -4.54 -3.57
CA GLY A 136 10.29 -4.40 -4.13
C GLY A 136 10.31 -4.54 -5.64
N PHE A 137 10.73 -3.48 -6.33
CA PHE A 137 10.79 -3.43 -7.78
C PHE A 137 12.22 -3.48 -8.30
N THR A 138 12.51 -4.39 -9.23
CA THR A 138 13.70 -4.22 -10.08
C THR A 138 13.39 -3.20 -11.16
N TRP A 139 14.42 -2.47 -11.58
CA TRP A 139 14.24 -1.40 -12.54
C TRP A 139 15.55 -1.12 -13.30
N THR A 140 15.43 -0.57 -14.50
CA THR A 140 16.56 0.08 -15.18
C THR A 140 16.06 1.19 -16.11
N SER A 141 16.87 2.23 -16.29
CA SER A 141 16.67 3.30 -17.27
C SER A 141 17.22 2.95 -18.65
N SER A 142 17.90 1.81 -18.79
CA SER A 142 18.68 1.43 -19.98
C SER A 142 18.28 0.04 -20.48
N PHE A 143 17.02 -0.13 -20.87
CA PHE A 143 16.53 -1.35 -21.50
C PHE A 143 16.33 -1.13 -23.02
N PRO A 144 16.81 -2.06 -23.87
CA PRO A 144 16.73 -1.91 -25.32
C PRO A 144 15.27 -1.99 -25.80
N LEU A 145 14.96 -1.26 -26.89
CA LEU A 145 13.65 -1.29 -27.56
C LEU A 145 12.44 -1.00 -26.67
N SER A 146 12.63 -0.32 -25.54
CA SER A 146 11.53 0.08 -24.65
C SER A 146 11.27 1.58 -24.69
N THR A 147 10.06 1.97 -24.29
CA THR A 147 9.66 3.36 -24.15
C THR A 147 9.84 3.81 -22.71
N LEU A 148 10.23 5.07 -22.52
CA LEU A 148 10.38 5.66 -21.21
C LEU A 148 9.00 5.82 -20.54
N GLN A 149 8.85 5.27 -19.34
CA GLN A 149 7.65 5.37 -18.51
C GLN A 149 8.00 5.99 -17.17
N ASP A 150 7.05 6.64 -16.50
CA ASP A 150 7.27 7.22 -15.17
C ASP A 150 6.80 6.28 -14.06
N LEU A 151 7.66 5.88 -13.13
CA LEU A 151 7.25 4.97 -12.04
C LEU A 151 6.76 5.73 -10.79
N GLU A 152 7.42 6.84 -10.43
CA GLU A 152 7.22 7.58 -9.16
C GLU A 152 7.30 9.09 -9.42
N ALA A 153 6.30 9.66 -10.10
CA ALA A 153 6.14 11.11 -10.29
C ALA A 153 7.46 11.86 -10.58
N GLY A 154 8.13 11.48 -11.68
CA GLY A 154 9.39 12.05 -12.15
C GLY A 154 10.58 11.08 -12.15
N ARG A 155 10.35 9.81 -11.84
CA ARG A 155 11.40 8.78 -11.86
C ARG A 155 11.16 7.83 -13.03
N ALA A 156 11.76 8.23 -14.15
CA ALA A 156 11.58 7.54 -15.41
C ALA A 156 12.34 6.20 -15.47
N VAL A 157 11.68 5.17 -15.98
CA VAL A 157 12.18 3.80 -16.13
C VAL A 157 11.92 3.31 -17.56
N ARG A 158 12.80 2.44 -18.04
CA ARG A 158 12.66 1.72 -19.32
C ARG A 158 12.31 0.25 -19.14
N TYR A 159 12.46 -0.25 -17.92
CA TYR A 159 12.13 -1.59 -17.48
C TYR A 159 11.81 -1.51 -16.00
N VAL A 160 10.76 -2.22 -15.60
CA VAL A 160 10.35 -2.35 -14.21
C VAL A 160 9.60 -3.67 -14.05
N ARG A 161 9.82 -4.37 -12.94
CA ARG A 161 9.04 -5.54 -12.52
C ARG A 161 8.84 -5.52 -11.00
N ASN A 162 7.67 -5.94 -10.53
CA ASN A 162 7.43 -6.15 -9.10
C ASN A 162 7.98 -7.53 -8.70
N SER A 163 9.28 -7.59 -8.48
CA SER A 163 9.97 -8.88 -8.44
C SER A 163 10.09 -9.49 -7.05
N VAL A 164 9.95 -8.67 -5.99
CA VAL A 164 10.22 -9.09 -4.62
C VAL A 164 9.17 -8.56 -3.65
N LYS A 165 8.59 -9.42 -2.79
CA LYS A 165 7.90 -8.98 -1.57
C LYS A 165 8.85 -9.02 -0.38
N ILE A 166 8.76 -8.03 0.49
CA ILE A 166 9.67 -7.92 1.63
C ILE A 166 8.85 -7.83 2.90
N THR A 167 9.15 -8.67 3.88
CA THR A 167 8.48 -8.64 5.18
C THR A 167 9.43 -8.12 6.25
N ILE A 168 8.94 -7.27 7.15
CA ILE A 168 9.66 -6.80 8.32
C ILE A 168 8.82 -7.03 9.56
N ASP A 169 9.32 -7.86 10.47
CA ASP A 169 8.70 -8.04 11.78
C ASP A 169 8.82 -6.72 12.58
N GLY A 170 7.69 -6.16 13.01
CA GLY A 170 7.64 -4.91 13.77
C GLY A 170 8.25 -5.02 15.17
N VAL A 171 8.33 -6.22 15.73
CA VAL A 171 8.91 -6.53 17.03
C VAL A 171 10.41 -6.80 16.90
N THR A 172 10.82 -7.77 16.09
CA THR A 172 12.23 -8.22 16.02
C THR A 172 13.06 -7.41 15.03
N GLY A 173 12.43 -6.82 14.01
CA GLY A 173 13.11 -6.15 12.91
C GLY A 173 13.79 -7.08 11.92
N GLU A 174 13.46 -8.38 11.95
CA GLU A 174 13.88 -9.36 10.95
C GLU A 174 13.33 -8.96 9.57
N VAL A 175 14.17 -9.02 8.54
CA VAL A 175 13.83 -8.66 7.16
C VAL A 175 14.02 -9.87 6.27
N ASN A 176 12.98 -10.24 5.53
CA ASN A 176 13.02 -11.33 4.57
C ASN A 176 12.61 -10.84 3.18
N PHE A 177 13.37 -11.21 2.15
CA PHE A 177 13.13 -10.86 0.74
C PHE A 177 12.65 -12.10 -0.01
N TYR A 178 11.44 -12.08 -0.54
CA TYR A 178 10.82 -13.20 -1.23
C TYR A 178 10.64 -12.92 -2.73
N ILE A 179 11.16 -13.80 -3.57
CA ILE A 179 11.09 -13.71 -5.04
C ILE A 179 9.66 -14.05 -5.48
N VAL A 180 8.99 -13.11 -6.14
CA VAL A 180 7.65 -13.29 -6.72
C VAL A 180 7.73 -13.57 -8.21
N ASP A 181 8.65 -12.88 -8.90
CA ASP A 181 8.83 -12.96 -10.34
C ASP A 181 10.17 -13.63 -10.64
N ASP A 182 10.14 -14.95 -10.77
CA ASP A 182 11.33 -15.77 -10.99
C ASP A 182 11.86 -15.68 -12.43
N VAL A 183 11.09 -15.12 -13.37
CA VAL A 183 11.50 -14.88 -14.75
C VAL A 183 12.15 -13.51 -14.98
N ASP A 184 12.25 -12.66 -13.95
CA ASP A 184 12.91 -11.37 -14.03
C ASP A 184 14.45 -11.51 -14.17
N PRO A 185 15.05 -11.18 -15.34
CA PRO A 185 16.49 -11.30 -15.55
C PRO A 185 17.35 -10.45 -14.61
N LEU A 186 16.86 -9.27 -14.17
CA LEU A 186 17.62 -8.43 -13.23
C LEU A 186 17.66 -9.08 -11.86
N LEU A 187 16.52 -9.59 -11.38
CA LEU A 187 16.45 -10.30 -10.11
C LEU A 187 17.29 -11.57 -10.12
N GLN A 188 17.24 -12.36 -11.20
CA GLN A 188 18.08 -13.56 -11.34
C GLN A 188 19.57 -13.24 -11.20
N ALA A 189 20.04 -12.16 -11.84
CA ALA A 189 21.44 -11.71 -11.71
C ALA A 189 21.77 -11.28 -10.28
N TYR A 190 20.88 -10.54 -9.61
CA TYR A 190 21.07 -10.12 -8.21
C TYR A 190 21.07 -11.30 -7.24
N ALA A 191 20.20 -12.28 -7.44
CA ALA A 191 20.13 -13.48 -6.62
C ALA A 191 21.39 -14.35 -6.75
N GLN A 192 21.99 -14.43 -7.94
CA GLN A 192 23.26 -15.11 -8.15
C GLN A 192 24.44 -14.36 -7.47
N GLY A 193 24.43 -13.03 -7.51
CA GLY A 193 25.50 -12.21 -6.92
C GLY A 193 25.43 -12.09 -5.39
N LEU A 194 24.27 -12.33 -4.79
CA LEU A 194 24.00 -12.15 -3.35
C LEU A 194 23.35 -13.41 -2.76
N PRO A 195 24.11 -14.52 -2.65
CA PRO A 195 23.57 -15.77 -2.12
C PRO A 195 23.05 -15.56 -0.70
N GLY A 196 21.80 -15.95 -0.46
CA GLY A 196 21.13 -15.86 0.84
C GLY A 196 20.34 -14.58 1.11
N LEU A 197 20.43 -13.55 0.25
CA LEU A 197 19.59 -12.35 0.40
C LEU A 197 18.13 -12.65 0.03
N PHE A 198 17.91 -13.31 -1.10
CA PHE A 198 16.58 -13.62 -1.62
C PHE A 198 16.19 -15.06 -1.33
N ARG A 199 14.91 -15.27 -1.04
CA ARG A 199 14.30 -16.58 -0.77
C ARG A 199 13.15 -16.84 -1.73
N PRO A 200 12.83 -18.11 -2.03
CA PRO A 200 11.63 -18.45 -2.78
C PRO A 200 10.35 -17.96 -2.09
N LEU A 201 9.31 -17.59 -2.85
CA LEU A 201 8.00 -17.23 -2.28
C LEU A 201 7.39 -18.35 -1.44
N SER A 202 7.71 -19.62 -1.77
CA SER A 202 7.26 -20.79 -1.03
C SER A 202 7.69 -20.78 0.44
N ASP A 203 8.78 -20.08 0.78
CA ASP A 203 9.29 -19.96 2.15
C ASP A 203 8.52 -18.90 2.95
N MET A 204 7.71 -18.07 2.30
CA MET A 204 6.86 -17.11 2.98
C MET A 204 5.76 -17.85 3.75
N PRO A 205 5.56 -17.57 5.06
CA PRO A 205 4.47 -18.15 5.84
C PRO A 205 3.11 -17.96 5.15
N GLY A 206 2.26 -19.01 5.16
CA GLY A 206 0.96 -18.99 4.47
C GLY A 206 0.10 -17.79 4.88
N GLY A 207 -0.02 -17.54 6.19
CA GLY A 207 -0.77 -16.40 6.70
C GLY A 207 -0.19 -15.02 6.32
N LEU A 208 1.05 -14.90 5.83
CA LEU A 208 1.55 -13.66 5.22
C LEU A 208 1.31 -13.64 3.71
N ARG A 209 1.37 -14.80 3.06
CA ARG A 209 1.13 -14.96 1.62
C ARG A 209 -0.31 -14.56 1.25
N ASP A 210 -1.27 -14.88 2.12
CA ASP A 210 -2.68 -14.52 1.94
C ASP A 210 -2.94 -12.99 2.00
N HIS A 211 -1.96 -12.22 2.46
CA HIS A 211 -2.02 -10.75 2.52
C HIS A 211 -1.20 -10.05 1.43
N ILE A 212 -0.61 -10.81 0.51
CA ILE A 212 0.06 -10.21 -0.65
C ILE A 212 -0.98 -9.49 -1.50
N ARG A 213 -0.62 -8.30 -1.99
CA ARG A 213 -1.44 -7.52 -2.91
C ARG A 213 -0.69 -7.16 -4.18
N TYR A 214 -1.41 -7.06 -5.30
CA TYR A 214 -0.85 -6.58 -6.54
C TYR A 214 -0.61 -5.06 -6.46
N PRO A 215 0.59 -4.54 -6.76
CA PRO A 215 0.93 -3.15 -6.49
C PRO A 215 0.23 -2.13 -7.41
N ARG A 216 -0.29 -1.07 -6.80
CA ARG A 216 -0.87 0.12 -7.46
C ARG A 216 0.08 0.78 -8.45
N SER A 217 1.37 0.90 -8.11
CA SER A 217 2.37 1.52 -8.98
C SER A 217 2.58 0.72 -10.27
N MET A 218 2.51 -0.62 -10.19
CA MET A 218 2.62 -1.48 -11.36
C MET A 218 1.39 -1.36 -12.25
N LEU A 219 0.18 -1.47 -11.67
CA LEU A 219 -1.06 -1.35 -12.43
C LEU A 219 -1.19 0.03 -13.09
N SER A 220 -0.83 1.10 -12.37
CA SER A 220 -0.84 2.47 -12.91
C SER A 220 0.14 2.65 -14.07
N LEU A 221 1.29 1.96 -14.05
CA LEU A 221 2.23 1.96 -15.17
C LEU A 221 1.68 1.16 -16.36
N GLN A 222 1.12 -0.02 -16.12
CA GLN A 222 0.48 -0.84 -17.15
C GLN A 222 -0.70 -0.10 -17.81
N ALA A 223 -1.54 0.57 -17.03
CA ALA A 223 -2.62 1.42 -17.53
C ALA A 223 -2.08 2.54 -18.45
N ARG A 224 -0.99 3.21 -18.07
CA ARG A 224 -0.36 4.24 -18.91
C ARG A 224 0.18 3.71 -20.24
N VAL A 225 0.69 2.48 -20.25
CA VAL A 225 1.06 1.80 -21.49
C VAL A 225 -0.18 1.57 -22.35
N LEU A 226 -1.26 1.06 -21.75
CA LEU A 226 -2.52 0.80 -22.47
C LEU A 226 -3.18 2.05 -23.05
N TYR A 227 -2.90 3.26 -22.54
CA TYR A 227 -3.43 4.49 -23.13
C TYR A 227 -3.18 4.60 -24.63
N GLN A 228 -2.02 4.10 -25.09
CA GLN A 228 -1.67 4.08 -26.51
C GLN A 228 -1.65 2.67 -27.11
N TYR A 229 -1.25 1.67 -26.33
CA TYR A 229 -0.92 0.33 -26.84
C TYR A 229 -2.06 -0.70 -26.74
N HIS A 230 -3.28 -0.30 -26.35
CA HIS A 230 -4.46 -1.17 -26.47
C HIS A 230 -4.87 -1.40 -27.94
N GLN A 231 -4.43 -0.53 -28.86
CA GLN A 231 -4.75 -0.62 -30.29
C GLN A 231 -3.91 -1.70 -30.98
N GLU A 232 -4.55 -2.79 -31.38
CA GLU A 232 -3.85 -3.96 -31.94
C GLU A 232 -3.40 -3.80 -33.41
N THR A 233 -3.94 -2.84 -34.16
CA THR A 233 -3.60 -2.66 -35.58
C THR A 233 -2.74 -1.43 -35.82
N SER A 234 -1.70 -1.58 -36.65
CA SER A 234 -0.77 -0.50 -37.01
C SER A 234 -1.49 0.73 -37.59
N ARG A 235 -2.55 0.55 -38.38
CA ARG A 235 -3.31 1.66 -38.97
C ARG A 235 -4.01 2.50 -37.88
N LEU A 236 -4.66 1.87 -36.91
CA LEU A 236 -5.30 2.56 -35.79
C LEU A 236 -4.24 3.26 -34.93
N PHE A 237 -3.17 2.53 -34.58
CA PHE A 237 -2.07 3.05 -33.79
C PHE A 237 -1.43 4.29 -34.42
N HIS A 238 -1.18 4.31 -35.73
CA HIS A 238 -0.66 5.51 -36.41
C HIS A 238 -1.68 6.64 -36.52
N GLY A 239 -2.97 6.32 -36.57
CA GLY A 239 -4.05 7.30 -36.59
C GLY A 239 -4.19 8.06 -35.28
N GLN A 240 -3.85 7.44 -34.13
CA GLN A 240 -4.00 8.03 -32.78
C GLN A 240 -5.40 8.61 -32.53
N GLN A 241 -6.42 8.02 -33.17
CA GLN A 241 -7.81 8.48 -33.07
C GLN A 241 -8.55 7.88 -31.87
N ASP A 242 -8.10 6.72 -31.40
CA ASP A 242 -8.64 6.01 -30.24
C ASP A 242 -7.56 5.88 -29.17
N VAL A 243 -7.32 6.98 -28.45
CA VAL A 243 -6.29 7.04 -27.40
C VAL A 243 -7.01 7.29 -26.09
N TRP A 244 -6.68 6.48 -25.08
CA TRP A 244 -7.25 6.65 -23.75
C TRP A 244 -6.41 7.64 -22.93
N THR A 245 -6.97 8.08 -21.82
CA THR A 245 -6.29 8.94 -20.85
C THR A 245 -6.60 8.49 -19.44
N LEU A 246 -5.76 8.92 -18.50
CA LEU A 246 -6.02 8.78 -17.07
C LEU A 246 -7.33 9.53 -16.74
N PRO A 247 -8.36 8.84 -16.22
CA PRO A 247 -9.55 9.51 -15.74
C PRO A 247 -9.24 10.45 -14.58
N GLN A 248 -10.11 11.43 -14.38
CA GLN A 248 -10.08 12.32 -13.24
C GLN A 248 -11.29 12.06 -12.35
N GLU A 249 -11.13 12.37 -11.07
CA GLU A 249 -12.14 12.30 -10.02
C GLU A 249 -12.05 13.55 -9.14
N LEU A 250 -12.95 13.73 -8.19
CA LEU A 250 -12.92 14.74 -7.14
C LEU A 250 -12.48 14.06 -5.83
N ALA A 251 -11.63 14.73 -5.05
CA ALA A 251 -11.20 14.20 -3.74
C ALA A 251 -11.25 15.23 -2.61
N GLN A 252 -11.07 16.51 -2.91
CA GLN A 252 -11.18 17.59 -1.93
C GLN A 252 -11.91 18.77 -2.57
N GLY A 253 -13.21 18.84 -2.35
CA GLY A 253 -14.09 19.83 -2.98
C GLY A 253 -14.20 19.61 -4.49
N THR A 254 -14.14 20.70 -5.26
CA THR A 254 -14.38 20.68 -6.73
C THR A 254 -13.10 20.58 -7.56
N THR A 255 -11.94 20.32 -6.93
CA THR A 255 -10.65 20.21 -7.61
C THR A 255 -10.48 18.80 -8.20
N PRO A 256 -10.30 18.66 -9.52
CA PRO A 256 -10.04 17.37 -10.13
C PRO A 256 -8.67 16.82 -9.73
N VAL A 257 -8.63 15.56 -9.31
CA VAL A 257 -7.42 14.77 -9.07
C VAL A 257 -7.40 13.56 -10.01
N PRO A 258 -6.23 12.94 -10.26
CA PRO A 258 -6.17 11.72 -11.05
C PRO A 258 -6.83 10.55 -10.33
N TYR A 259 -7.66 9.78 -11.05
CA TYR A 259 -8.26 8.55 -10.53
C TYR A 259 -7.18 7.53 -10.17
N GLN A 260 -7.22 6.99 -8.96
CA GLN A 260 -6.23 6.01 -8.49
C GLN A 260 -6.78 4.59 -8.52
N PRO A 261 -5.95 3.57 -8.80
CA PRO A 261 -6.41 2.20 -8.70
C PRO A 261 -6.80 1.79 -7.27
N GLU A 262 -7.90 1.08 -7.15
CA GLU A 262 -8.50 0.72 -5.87
C GLU A 262 -8.57 -0.78 -5.62
N TYR A 263 -8.35 -1.17 -4.36
CA TYR A 263 -8.45 -2.58 -3.96
C TYR A 263 -9.88 -2.87 -3.54
N GLY A 264 -10.43 -4.00 -3.97
CA GLY A 264 -11.74 -4.46 -3.56
C GLY A 264 -11.83 -5.98 -3.57
N LEU A 265 -12.73 -6.51 -2.73
CA LEU A 265 -13.08 -7.92 -2.71
C LEU A 265 -14.42 -8.09 -3.39
N TYR A 266 -14.42 -8.60 -4.62
CA TYR A 266 -15.65 -8.85 -5.37
C TYR A 266 -15.43 -9.88 -6.47
N ARG A 267 -16.54 -10.29 -7.07
CA ARG A 267 -16.59 -11.30 -8.11
C ARG A 267 -16.67 -10.65 -9.48
N LEU A 268 -15.78 -11.04 -10.39
CA LEU A 268 -15.83 -10.57 -11.76
C LEU A 268 -17.05 -11.16 -12.50
N PRO A 269 -17.55 -10.49 -13.56
CA PRO A 269 -18.62 -11.04 -14.37
C PRO A 269 -18.24 -12.41 -14.97
N GLY A 270 -19.05 -13.44 -14.70
CA GLY A 270 -18.82 -14.80 -15.19
C GLY A 270 -18.04 -15.70 -14.23
N GLU A 271 -17.39 -15.13 -13.22
CA GLU A 271 -16.72 -15.90 -12.16
C GLU A 271 -17.73 -16.39 -11.11
N GLU A 272 -17.39 -17.51 -10.46
CA GLU A 272 -18.16 -18.09 -9.36
C GLU A 272 -17.65 -17.62 -7.99
N GLU A 273 -16.35 -17.37 -7.86
CA GLU A 273 -15.68 -17.01 -6.62
C GLU A 273 -15.31 -15.52 -6.56
N SER A 274 -15.24 -14.97 -5.35
CA SER A 274 -14.76 -13.60 -5.12
C SER A 274 -13.23 -13.58 -5.16
N ASP A 275 -12.66 -12.48 -5.66
CA ASP A 275 -11.22 -12.27 -5.75
C ASP A 275 -10.82 -10.95 -5.08
N PHE A 276 -9.63 -10.89 -4.49
CA PHE A 276 -9.05 -9.65 -4.04
C PHE A 276 -8.38 -8.91 -5.22
N LEU A 277 -9.11 -7.96 -5.79
CA LEU A 277 -8.75 -7.30 -7.04
C LEU A 277 -8.23 -5.89 -6.80
N LEU A 278 -7.24 -5.49 -7.60
CA LEU A 278 -6.87 -4.10 -7.81
C LEU A 278 -7.44 -3.64 -9.15
N THR A 279 -8.23 -2.57 -9.16
CA THR A 279 -8.96 -2.14 -10.35
C THR A 279 -8.68 -0.70 -10.72
N SER A 280 -8.60 -0.45 -12.03
CA SER A 280 -8.47 0.88 -12.62
C SER A 280 -9.39 1.00 -13.84
N VAL A 281 -9.72 2.23 -14.21
CA VAL A 281 -10.72 2.54 -15.25
C VAL A 281 -10.12 3.44 -16.32
N PHE A 282 -10.73 3.45 -17.51
CA PHE A 282 -10.24 4.20 -18.67
C PHE A 282 -11.34 5.04 -19.30
N VAL A 283 -10.96 6.23 -19.77
CA VAL A 283 -11.82 7.09 -20.59
C VAL A 283 -11.10 7.48 -21.89
N PRO A 284 -11.79 7.63 -23.02
CA PRO A 284 -11.19 8.15 -24.25
C PRO A 284 -10.74 9.59 -24.07
N ARG A 285 -9.66 9.99 -24.75
CA ARG A 285 -9.18 11.38 -24.71
C ARG A 285 -10.27 12.34 -25.17
N GLY A 286 -10.58 13.33 -24.33
CA GLY A 286 -11.59 14.36 -24.62
C GLY A 286 -13.03 13.92 -24.38
N ARG A 287 -13.26 12.72 -23.83
CA ARG A 287 -14.57 12.24 -23.38
C ARG A 287 -14.50 11.84 -21.90
N GLN A 288 -15.67 11.77 -21.26
CA GLN A 288 -15.79 11.39 -19.85
C GLN A 288 -16.52 10.05 -19.66
N ASN A 289 -16.93 9.40 -20.75
CA ASN A 289 -17.56 8.08 -20.71
C ASN A 289 -16.50 7.01 -20.52
N LEU A 290 -16.84 5.99 -19.73
CA LEU A 290 -16.02 4.82 -19.50
C LEU A 290 -15.85 4.03 -20.81
N THR A 291 -14.63 3.55 -21.08
CA THR A 291 -14.35 2.71 -22.26
C THR A 291 -13.69 1.38 -21.91
N ALA A 292 -13.08 1.26 -20.73
CA ALA A 292 -12.55 -0.01 -20.26
C ALA A 292 -12.36 -0.01 -18.74
N ILE A 293 -12.25 -1.22 -18.18
CA ILE A 293 -11.90 -1.50 -16.78
C ILE A 293 -10.77 -2.53 -16.79
N LEU A 294 -9.65 -2.25 -16.13
CA LEU A 294 -8.54 -3.19 -15.96
C LEU A 294 -8.52 -3.66 -14.51
N THR A 295 -8.50 -4.96 -14.31
CA THR A 295 -8.38 -5.59 -12.99
C THR A 295 -7.08 -6.40 -12.91
N ALA A 296 -6.50 -6.47 -11.72
CA ALA A 296 -5.36 -7.31 -11.39
C ALA A 296 -5.69 -8.15 -10.16
N SER A 297 -5.54 -9.47 -10.25
CA SER A 297 -5.77 -10.36 -9.11
C SER A 297 -4.60 -10.33 -8.13
N SER A 298 -4.95 -10.28 -6.84
CA SER A 298 -4.01 -10.43 -5.72
C SER A 298 -4.12 -11.80 -5.06
N ASP A 299 -5.12 -12.61 -5.43
CA ASP A 299 -5.30 -13.94 -4.85
C ASP A 299 -4.10 -14.85 -5.19
N PRO A 300 -3.59 -15.67 -4.25
CA PRO A 300 -2.38 -16.45 -4.46
C PRO A 300 -2.38 -17.34 -5.71
N ASP A 301 -3.52 -17.94 -6.05
CA ASP A 301 -3.65 -18.85 -7.19
C ASP A 301 -3.74 -18.13 -8.54
N ARG A 302 -4.12 -16.85 -8.55
CA ARG A 302 -4.27 -16.00 -9.74
C ARG A 302 -3.40 -14.75 -9.70
N TYR A 303 -2.41 -14.72 -8.80
CA TYR A 303 -1.66 -13.50 -8.49
C TYR A 303 -1.04 -12.90 -9.76
N GLY A 304 -1.38 -11.64 -10.03
CA GLY A 304 -0.88 -10.89 -11.19
C GLY A 304 -1.60 -11.18 -12.50
N GLU A 305 -2.66 -11.99 -12.51
CA GLU A 305 -3.56 -12.11 -13.66
C GLU A 305 -4.24 -10.76 -13.93
N LEU A 306 -4.13 -10.28 -15.17
CA LEU A 306 -4.70 -9.02 -15.63
C LEU A 306 -5.86 -9.28 -16.56
N VAL A 307 -7.01 -8.67 -16.28
CA VAL A 307 -8.20 -8.76 -17.14
C VAL A 307 -8.62 -7.35 -17.55
N LEU A 308 -8.66 -7.10 -18.86
CA LEU A 308 -9.16 -5.85 -19.43
C LEU A 308 -10.58 -6.08 -19.98
N PHE A 309 -11.57 -5.45 -19.35
CA PHE A 309 -12.94 -5.44 -19.81
C PHE A 309 -13.18 -4.21 -20.69
N ASP A 310 -13.51 -4.42 -21.95
CA ASP A 310 -13.96 -3.35 -22.83
C ASP A 310 -15.40 -2.97 -22.53
N VAL A 311 -15.65 -1.67 -22.46
CA VAL A 311 -16.99 -1.09 -22.29
C VAL A 311 -17.43 -0.52 -23.64
N PRO A 312 -18.47 -1.08 -24.28
CA PRO A 312 -18.94 -0.62 -25.56
C PRO A 312 -19.31 0.87 -25.53
N VAL A 313 -18.84 1.64 -26.52
CA VAL A 313 -19.04 3.10 -26.56
C VAL A 313 -20.52 3.46 -26.69
N GLU A 314 -21.30 2.60 -27.36
CA GLU A 314 -22.75 2.69 -27.51
C GLU A 314 -23.52 2.64 -26.19
N ASP A 315 -22.98 1.99 -25.16
CA ASP A 315 -23.63 1.91 -23.85
C ASP A 315 -23.56 3.24 -23.09
N GLN A 316 -22.72 4.18 -23.54
CA GLN A 316 -22.53 5.51 -22.96
C GLN A 316 -22.37 5.50 -21.43
N VAL A 317 -21.69 4.48 -20.91
CA VAL A 317 -21.47 4.31 -19.48
C VAL A 317 -20.72 5.53 -18.91
N PRO A 318 -21.25 6.22 -17.89
CA PRO A 318 -20.58 7.36 -17.30
C PRO A 318 -19.23 6.97 -16.68
N GLY A 319 -18.17 7.73 -16.94
CA GLY A 319 -16.91 7.58 -16.21
C GLY A 319 -16.91 8.36 -14.88
N PRO A 320 -15.84 8.26 -14.07
CA PRO A 320 -15.81 8.79 -12.70
C PRO A 320 -16.24 10.25 -12.58
N ARG A 321 -15.60 11.15 -13.33
CA ARG A 321 -15.92 12.59 -13.32
C ARG A 321 -17.37 12.90 -13.67
N GLN A 322 -17.96 12.13 -14.57
CA GLN A 322 -19.35 12.34 -14.98
C GLN A 322 -20.32 11.91 -13.88
N VAL A 323 -20.04 10.79 -13.20
CA VAL A 323 -20.85 10.32 -12.06
C VAL A 323 -20.82 11.32 -10.92
N GLU A 324 -19.66 11.82 -10.53
CA GLU A 324 -19.53 12.85 -9.50
C GLU A 324 -20.25 14.14 -9.87
N ALA A 325 -20.20 14.55 -11.15
CA ALA A 325 -20.95 15.71 -11.62
C ALA A 325 -22.47 15.48 -11.51
N LEU A 326 -22.95 14.25 -11.74
CA LEU A 326 -24.36 13.89 -11.53
C LEU A 326 -24.72 13.89 -10.03
N ILE A 327 -23.83 13.43 -9.16
CA ILE A 327 -23.99 13.45 -7.70
C ILE A 327 -24.10 14.90 -7.20
N GLU A 328 -23.19 15.79 -7.60
CA GLU A 328 -23.21 17.22 -7.21
C GLU A 328 -24.41 17.99 -7.83
N GLN A 329 -24.99 17.51 -8.94
CA GLN A 329 -26.17 18.11 -9.56
C GLN A 329 -27.50 17.57 -9.00
N ASP A 330 -27.47 16.47 -8.26
CA ASP A 330 -28.68 15.91 -7.65
C ASP A 330 -29.28 16.94 -6.67
N PRO A 331 -30.56 17.32 -6.81
CA PRO A 331 -31.16 18.35 -5.96
C PRO A 331 -31.17 18.00 -4.47
N VAL A 332 -31.29 16.72 -4.12
CA VAL A 332 -31.32 16.25 -2.72
C VAL A 332 -29.91 16.28 -2.13
N ILE A 333 -28.91 15.81 -2.88
CA ILE A 333 -27.51 15.77 -2.43
C ILE A 333 -26.94 17.19 -2.36
N SER A 334 -27.12 17.99 -3.41
CA SER A 334 -26.62 19.37 -3.48
C SER A 334 -27.18 20.26 -2.37
N GLN A 335 -28.44 20.07 -1.98
CA GLN A 335 -29.03 20.73 -0.82
C GLN A 335 -28.32 20.34 0.49
N GLN A 336 -28.03 19.05 0.69
CA GLN A 336 -27.29 18.59 1.88
C GLN A 336 -25.85 19.12 1.88
N PHE A 337 -25.14 19.03 0.76
CA PHE A 337 -23.78 19.55 0.65
C PHE A 337 -23.72 21.05 0.90
N SER A 338 -24.71 21.82 0.42
CA SER A 338 -24.79 23.26 0.69
C SER A 338 -24.97 23.56 2.17
N LEU A 339 -25.81 22.78 2.86
CA LEU A 339 -25.99 22.89 4.31
C LEU A 339 -24.71 22.53 5.07
N TRP A 340 -24.04 21.43 4.71
CA TRP A 340 -22.81 20.97 5.36
C TRP A 340 -21.60 21.84 5.07
N ARG A 341 -21.54 22.52 3.93
CA ARG A 341 -20.51 23.52 3.61
C ARG A 341 -20.75 24.86 4.33
N THR A 342 -21.88 25.01 5.05
CA THR A 342 -22.21 26.21 5.83
C THR A 342 -21.80 26.03 7.29
N GLY A 343 -21.17 27.05 7.90
CA GLY A 343 -20.92 27.06 9.35
C GLY A 343 -19.57 26.48 9.81
N GLY A 344 -18.53 26.62 9.00
CA GLY A 344 -17.16 26.20 9.37
C GLY A 344 -16.90 24.70 9.24
N SER A 345 -17.71 24.00 8.45
CA SER A 345 -17.51 22.59 8.10
C SER A 345 -17.11 22.45 6.63
N GLN A 346 -16.20 21.52 6.36
CA GLN A 346 -15.75 21.14 5.03
C GLN A 346 -16.30 19.76 4.69
N VAL A 347 -16.88 19.65 3.48
CA VAL A 347 -17.33 18.38 2.90
C VAL A 347 -16.22 17.86 2.00
N TRP A 348 -15.74 16.65 2.26
CA TRP A 348 -14.78 15.95 1.41
C TRP A 348 -15.47 14.76 0.79
N THR A 349 -15.45 14.64 -0.54
CA THR A 349 -15.82 13.40 -1.20
C THR A 349 -14.58 12.54 -1.33
N GLY A 350 -14.66 11.28 -0.93
CA GLY A 350 -13.53 10.36 -1.06
C GLY A 350 -13.42 9.80 -2.47
N HIS A 351 -12.62 8.75 -2.62
CA HIS A 351 -12.44 8.06 -3.90
C HIS A 351 -13.76 7.47 -4.42
N LEU A 352 -14.04 7.62 -5.71
CA LEU A 352 -15.21 6.99 -6.32
C LEU A 352 -14.94 5.51 -6.60
N HIS A 353 -15.63 4.65 -5.86
CA HIS A 353 -15.57 3.21 -6.05
C HIS A 353 -16.46 2.78 -7.22
N LEU A 354 -15.91 1.99 -8.15
CA LEU A 354 -16.63 1.40 -9.28
C LEU A 354 -16.59 -0.12 -9.17
N VAL A 355 -17.74 -0.72 -8.83
CA VAL A 355 -17.86 -2.16 -8.57
C VAL A 355 -18.77 -2.82 -9.61
N PRO A 356 -18.30 -3.82 -10.38
CA PRO A 356 -19.16 -4.60 -11.25
C PRO A 356 -20.06 -5.54 -10.42
N VAL A 357 -21.38 -5.44 -10.63
CA VAL A 357 -22.40 -6.28 -9.98
C VAL A 357 -23.28 -6.91 -11.04
N GLY A 358 -23.03 -8.19 -11.33
CA GLY A 358 -23.74 -8.93 -12.38
C GLY A 358 -23.49 -8.31 -13.75
N ARG A 359 -24.53 -7.65 -14.31
CA ARG A 359 -24.47 -6.95 -15.61
C ARG A 359 -24.55 -5.43 -15.47
N THR A 360 -24.36 -4.91 -14.26
CA THR A 360 -24.48 -3.49 -13.94
C THR A 360 -23.22 -3.01 -13.22
N LEU A 361 -22.93 -1.71 -13.31
CA LEU A 361 -21.89 -1.08 -12.52
C LEU A 361 -22.54 -0.31 -11.37
N LEU A 362 -22.03 -0.54 -10.16
CA LEU A 362 -22.38 0.20 -8.97
C LEU A 362 -21.30 1.24 -8.72
N TYR A 363 -21.71 2.50 -8.58
CA TYR A 363 -20.84 3.60 -8.20
C TYR A 363 -21.10 3.97 -6.75
N MET A 364 -20.05 4.11 -5.95
CA MET A 364 -20.16 4.49 -4.54
C MET A 364 -19.08 5.52 -4.22
N GLU A 365 -19.49 6.67 -3.69
CA GLU A 365 -18.57 7.72 -3.26
C GLU A 365 -18.82 7.98 -1.76
N PRO A 366 -17.82 7.79 -0.89
CA PRO A 366 -17.96 8.12 0.51
C PRO A 366 -17.90 9.64 0.68
N VAL A 367 -18.72 10.18 1.58
CA VAL A 367 -18.73 11.61 1.92
C VAL A 367 -18.30 11.76 3.37
N PHE A 368 -17.31 12.62 3.60
CA PHE A 368 -16.77 12.92 4.91
C PHE A 368 -17.06 14.37 5.28
N LEU A 369 -17.35 14.59 6.56
CA LEU A 369 -17.52 15.91 7.15
C LEU A 369 -16.38 16.15 8.13
N ALA A 370 -15.65 17.25 7.92
CA ALA A 370 -14.61 17.72 8.83
C ALA A 370 -14.92 19.15 9.26
N ALA A 371 -14.64 19.52 10.51
CA ALA A 371 -14.70 20.91 10.93
C ALA A 371 -13.38 21.64 10.56
N GLU A 372 -13.46 22.95 10.29
CA GLU A 372 -12.29 23.80 10.01
C GLU A 372 -11.42 23.99 11.26
N GLU A 373 -10.26 23.32 11.29
CA GLU A 373 -9.21 23.29 12.34
C GLU A 373 -9.68 22.93 13.78
N ASP A 374 -8.91 22.06 14.45
CA ASP A 374 -9.18 21.46 15.78
C ASP A 374 -10.44 20.57 15.91
N ALA A 375 -10.74 19.76 14.89
CA ALA A 375 -11.86 18.80 14.91
C ALA A 375 -11.39 17.33 15.04
N ILE A 376 -11.86 16.66 16.10
CA ILE A 376 -11.87 15.20 16.17
C ILE A 376 -12.93 14.72 15.16
N PRO A 377 -12.57 13.94 14.14
CA PRO A 377 -13.54 13.45 13.17
C PRO A 377 -14.56 12.55 13.88
N ASP A 378 -15.84 12.91 13.81
CA ASP A 378 -16.94 12.11 14.32
C ASP A 378 -17.62 11.38 13.16
N LEU A 379 -17.56 10.05 13.16
CA LEU A 379 -18.31 9.21 12.23
C LEU A 379 -19.75 9.17 12.70
N THR A 380 -20.58 10.06 12.16
CA THR A 380 -22.01 10.05 12.48
C THR A 380 -22.69 8.87 11.78
N ARG A 381 -23.50 8.15 12.57
CA ARG A 381 -24.20 6.89 12.25
C ARG A 381 -25.28 7.02 11.20
#